data_AF-A0A920BLP9-F1
#
_entry.id   AF-A0A920BLP9-F1
#
_cell.length_a   1.000
_cell.length_b   1.000
_cell.length_c   1.000
_cell.angle_alpha   90.00
_cell.angle_beta   90.00
_cell.angle_gamma   90.00
#
_symmetry.space_group_name_H-M   'P 1'
#
loop_
_entity.id
_entity.type
_entity.pdbx_description
1 polymer ?
#
loop_
_entity_poly.entity_id
_entity_poly.type
_entity_poly.pdbx_seq_one_letter_code
_entity_poly.pdbx_strand_id
1 'polypeptide(L)' 'MVAREDQIVQASELVPKIGIQTEPTGAASVAGAINAFEAGQIDAQTVIAVLLTGKDRSVNQGLD' A
#
# COMPACT_ATOMS: atom_id res chain seq x y z
N MET A 1 14.54 1.02 -5.21
CA MET A 1 13.69 0.37 -6.23
C MET A 1 12.50 1.31 -6.49
N VAL A 2 12.13 1.54 -7.73
CA VAL A 2 10.98 2.40 -8.07
C VAL A 2 9.85 1.48 -8.53
N ALA A 3 8.69 1.54 -7.87
CA ALA A 3 7.52 0.75 -8.26
C ALA A 3 7.00 1.24 -9.62
N ARG A 4 6.52 0.31 -10.45
CA ARG A 4 5.88 0.64 -11.72
C ARG A 4 4.48 1.21 -11.47
N GLU A 5 3.94 1.93 -12.45
CA GLU A 5 2.63 2.59 -12.34
C GLU A 5 1.48 1.60 -12.12
N ASP A 6 1.50 0.44 -12.78
CA ASP A 6 0.54 -0.66 -12.58
C ASP A 6 0.52 -1.16 -11.13
N GLN A 7 1.69 -1.27 -10.51
CA GLN A 7 1.85 -1.70 -9.11
C GLN A 7 1.34 -0.64 -8.13
N ILE A 8 1.52 0.65 -8.46
CA ILE A 8 0.99 1.76 -7.66
C ILE A 8 -0.54 1.78 -7.72
N VAL A 9 -1.12 1.58 -8.91
CA VAL A 9 -2.58 1.47 -9.07
C VAL A 9 -3.10 0.27 -8.27
N GLN A 10 -2.50 -0.90 -8.42
CA GLN A 10 -2.89 -2.10 -7.68
C GLN A 10 -2.82 -1.90 -6.15
N ALA A 11 -1.75 -1.27 -5.65
CA ALA A 11 -1.61 -0.94 -4.24
C ALA A 11 -2.70 0.02 -3.75
N SER A 12 -3.01 1.06 -4.54
CA SER A 12 -4.06 2.04 -4.21
C SER A 12 -5.46 1.43 -4.16
N GLU A 13 -5.70 0.33 -4.88
CA GLU A 13 -6.96 -0.42 -4.82
C GLU A 13 -7.01 -1.47 -3.70
N LEU A 14 -5.86 -2.06 -3.34
CA LEU A 14 -5.76 -3.11 -2.31
C LEU A 14 -5.90 -2.55 -0.89
N VAL A 15 -5.23 -1.44 -0.60
CA VAL A 15 -5.17 -0.86 0.75
C VAL A 15 -6.57 -0.50 1.30
N PRO A 16 -7.48 0.11 0.52
CA PRO A 16 -8.87 0.34 0.94
C PRO A 16 -9.67 -0.95 1.17
N LYS A 17 -9.43 -2.02 0.40
CA LYS A 17 -10.16 -3.30 0.52
C LYS A 17 -9.92 -4.01 1.86
N ILE A 18 -8.81 -3.71 2.53
CA ILE A 18 -8.50 -4.21 3.88
C ILE A 18 -8.91 -3.22 5.00
N GLY A 19 -9.69 -2.19 4.66
CA GLY A 19 -10.23 -1.22 5.60
C GLY A 19 -9.30 -0.06 5.95
N ILE A 20 -8.19 0.11 5.23
CA ILE A 20 -7.24 1.20 5.45
C ILE A 20 -7.43 2.25 4.36
N GLN A 21 -7.86 3.46 4.73
CA GLN A 21 -7.99 4.57 3.78
C GLN A 21 -6.74 5.46 3.80
N THR A 22 -6.04 5.50 2.67
CA THR A 22 -4.81 6.28 2.47
C THR A 22 -4.86 6.96 1.11
N GLU A 23 -4.20 8.11 0.98
CA GLU A 23 -3.92 8.71 -0.33
C GLU A 23 -3.13 7.75 -1.23
N PRO A 24 -3.18 7.90 -2.57
CA PRO A 24 -2.47 7.00 -3.50
C PRO A 24 -0.97 6.87 -3.22
N THR A 25 -0.33 7.96 -2.81
CA THR A 25 1.08 8.00 -2.37
C THR A 25 1.31 7.24 -1.07
N GLY A 26 0.30 7.21 -0.19
CA GLY A 26 0.29 6.47 1.07
C GLY A 26 0.34 4.95 0.91
N ALA A 27 -0.13 4.44 -0.24
CA ALA A 27 -0.09 3.03 -0.61
C ALA A 27 1.17 2.65 -1.41
N ALA A 28 2.04 3.60 -1.80
CA ALA A 28 3.21 3.34 -2.64
C ALA A 28 4.20 2.33 -2.02
N SER A 29 4.26 2.25 -0.69
CA SER A 29 5.08 1.26 0.02
C SER A 29 4.60 -0.18 -0.19
N VAL A 30 3.29 -0.39 -0.39
CA VAL A 30 2.72 -1.69 -0.78
C VAL A 30 3.11 -2.05 -2.21
N ALA A 31 3.15 -1.08 -3.12
CA ALA A 31 3.62 -1.30 -4.50
C ALA A 31 5.09 -1.77 -4.52
N GLY A 32 5.92 -1.23 -3.62
CA GLY A 32 7.30 -1.71 -3.42
C GLY A 32 7.37 -3.16 -2.94
N ALA A 33 6.49 -3.57 -2.03
CA ALA A 33 6.39 -4.95 -1.56
C ALA A 33 5.94 -5.92 -2.66
N ILE A 34 4.93 -5.53 -3.47
CA ILE A 34 4.48 -6.31 -4.64
C ILE A 34 5.64 -6.51 -5.60
N ASN A 35 6.37 -5.44 -5.92
CA ASN A 35 7.51 -5.51 -6.83
C ASN A 35 8.62 -6.44 -6.30
N ALA A 36 8.93 -6.37 -5.01
CA ALA A 36 9.94 -7.23 -4.40
C ALA A 36 9.54 -8.72 -4.47
N PHE A 37 8.25 -9.03 -4.32
CA PHE A 37 7.72 -10.38 -4.47
C PHE A 37 7.79 -10.87 -5.92
N GLU A 38 7.32 -10.06 -6.88
CA GLU A 38 7.38 -10.38 -8.31
C GLU A 38 8.83 -10.56 -8.82
N ALA A 39 9.77 -9.80 -8.27
CA ALA A 39 11.19 -9.90 -8.60
C ALA A 39 11.90 -11.09 -7.91
N GLY A 40 11.18 -11.87 -7.08
CA GLY A 40 11.74 -13.00 -6.34
C GLY A 40 12.72 -12.61 -5.22
N GLN A 41 12.68 -11.35 -4.77
CA GLN A 41 13.53 -10.85 -3.67
C GLN A 41 12.97 -11.23 -2.29
N ILE A 42 11.66 -11.40 -2.20
CA ILE A 42 10.94 -11.92 -1.04
C ILE A 42 9.98 -13.01 -1.50
N ASP A 43 9.57 -13.88 -0.58
CA ASP A 43 8.65 -14.98 -0.85
C ASP A 43 7.44 -14.95 0.10
N ALA A 44 6.56 -15.95 -0.03
CA ALA A 44 5.36 -16.06 0.79
C ALA A 44 5.63 -16.37 2.27
N GLN A 45 6.87 -16.73 2.64
CA GLN A 45 7.27 -16.97 4.03
C GLN A 45 7.94 -15.73 4.65
N THR A 46 8.29 -14.75 3.83
CA THR A 46 8.94 -13.52 4.28
C THR A 46 7.92 -12.61 4.95
N VAL A 47 8.13 -12.35 6.24
CA VAL A 47 7.32 -11.36 6.99
C VAL A 47 7.87 -9.97 6.69
N ILE A 48 7.00 -9.10 6.17
CA ILE A 48 7.33 -7.71 5.85
C ILE A 48 6.47 -6.74 6.66
N ALA A 49 7.07 -5.63 7.08
CA ALA A 49 6.36 -4.51 7.66
C ALA A 49 6.28 -3.39 6.62
N VAL A 50 5.07 -2.93 6.33
CA VAL A 50 4.83 -1.85 5.37
C VAL A 50 4.31 -0.63 6.11
N LEU A 51 5.01 0.50 5.99
CA LEU A 51 4.56 1.77 6.52
C LEU A 51 3.61 2.44 5.53
N LEU A 52 2.34 2.54 5.90
CA LEU A 52 1.34 3.31 5.18
C LEU A 52 1.31 4.75 5.72
N THR A 53 1.39 5.73 4.84
CA THR A 53 1.38 7.17 5.19
C THR A 53 0.21 7.87 4.53
N GLY A 54 -0.01 9.16 4.79
CA GLY A 54 -1.09 9.92 4.12
C GLY A 54 -2.49 9.39 4.42
N LYS A 55 -2.78 9.05 5.70
CA LYS A 55 -4.12 8.68 6.15
C LYS A 55 -5.10 9.81 5.80
N ASP A 56 -6.17 9.46 5.08
CA ASP A 56 -7.20 10.43 4.74
C ASP A 56 -7.83 10.99 6.03
N ARG A 57 -7.61 12.28 6.28
CA ARG A 57 -8.09 12.97 7.48
C ARG A 57 -9.60 13.23 7.43
N SER A 58 -10.22 13.16 6.26
CA SER A 58 -11.66 13.42 6.10
C SER A 58 -12.53 12.27 6.60
N VAL A 59 -11.99 11.05 6.66
CA VAL A 59 -12.71 9.84 7.09
C VAL A 59 -12.78 9.70 8.62
N ASN A 60 -11.94 10.43 9.34
CA ASN A 60 -11.85 10.41 10.80
C ASN A 60 -12.48 11.65 11.47
N GLN A 61 -13.18 12.49 10.71
CA GLN A 61 -14.09 13.48 11.30
C GLN A 61 -15.30 12.71 11.80
N GLY A 62 -15.34 12.44 13.10
CA GLY A 62 -16.44 11.74 13.74
C GLY A 62 -17.77 12.29 13.24
N LEU A 63 -18.68 11.37 12.89
CA LEU A 63 -20.09 11.65 13.06
C LEU A 63 -20.29 11.90 14.56
N ASP A 64 -20.30 13.18 14.95
CA ASP A 64 -20.89 13.63 16.23
C ASP A 64 -22.40 13.37 16.21
#